data_AF-G1V7F5-F1
#
_entry.id   AF-G1V7F5-F1
#
_cell.length_a   1.000
_cell.length_b   1.000
_cell.length_c   1.000
_cell.angle_alpha   90.00
_cell.angle_beta   90.00
_cell.angle_gamma   90.00
#
_symmetry.space_group_name_H-M   'P 1'
#
loop_
_entity.id
_entity.type
_entity.pdbx_description
1 polymer ?
#
loop_
_entity_poly.entity_id
_entity_poly.type
_entity_poly.pdbx_seq_one_letter_code
_entity_poly.pdbx_strand_id
1 'polypeptide(L)'
;MDASRSELSSALERLDLAACLSMGFAEALKGVGRLEMLKRRELLTPPEVEELYGLKEGTLKVWRCRGGGPAYHQSAKNAPVLYSHDDIQAFLSKSRVRAS
;
A
#
# COMPACT_ATOMS: atom_id res chain seq x y z
N MET A 1 34.31 -30.29 21.77
CA MET A 1 33.04 -29.56 21.55
C MET A 1 33.16 -28.05 21.85
N ASP A 2 34.28 -27.55 22.39
CA ASP A 2 34.40 -26.13 22.81
C ASP A 2 34.73 -25.11 21.71
N ALA A 3 35.48 -25.50 20.66
CA ALA A 3 35.96 -24.56 19.65
C ALA A 3 34.81 -23.85 18.90
N SER A 4 33.81 -24.60 18.44
CA SER A 4 32.66 -24.03 17.72
C SER A 4 31.79 -23.11 18.58
N ARG A 5 31.74 -23.36 19.90
CA ARG A 5 30.96 -22.53 20.83
C ARG A 5 31.68 -21.20 21.11
N SER A 6 33.00 -21.25 21.24
CA SER A 6 33.88 -20.09 21.36
C SER A 6 33.83 -19.20 20.11
N GLU A 7 33.87 -19.80 18.92
CA GLU A 7 33.75 -19.09 17.65
C GLU A 7 32.39 -18.40 17.50
N LEU A 8 31.30 -19.09 17.88
CA LEU A 8 29.96 -18.50 17.89
C LEU A 8 29.85 -17.32 18.86
N SER A 9 30.42 -17.43 20.07
CA SER A 9 30.43 -16.33 21.05
C SER A 9 31.19 -15.12 20.53
N SER A 10 32.37 -15.35 19.96
CA SER A 10 33.21 -14.30 19.39
C SER A 10 32.57 -13.63 18.18
N ALA A 11 31.79 -14.37 17.40
CA ALA A 11 31.03 -13.83 16.28
C ALA A 11 29.85 -12.97 16.77
N LEU A 12 29.13 -13.41 17.82
CA LEU A 12 28.04 -12.64 18.45
C LEU A 12 28.51 -11.32 19.07
N GLU A 13 29.71 -11.29 19.65
CA GLU A 13 30.26 -10.05 20.23
C GLU A 13 30.67 -9.01 19.17
N ARG A 14 30.94 -9.46 17.94
CA ARG A 14 31.27 -8.58 16.80
C ARG A 14 30.04 -8.12 16.03
N LEU A 15 28.87 -8.65 16.35
CA LEU A 15 27.61 -8.28 15.72
C LEU A 15 27.18 -6.89 16.21
N ASP A 16 27.09 -5.94 15.29
CA ASP A 16 26.41 -4.67 15.56
C ASP A 16 24.90 -4.91 15.52
N LEU A 17 24.35 -5.19 16.70
CA LEU A 17 22.92 -5.44 16.87
C LEU A 17 22.06 -4.27 16.36
N ALA A 18 22.54 -3.03 16.49
CA ALA A 18 21.81 -1.84 16.05
C ALA A 18 21.78 -1.74 14.52
N ALA A 19 22.90 -2.05 13.85
CA ALA A 19 22.95 -2.15 12.40
C ALA A 19 22.06 -3.30 11.89
N CYS A 20 22.10 -4.48 12.51
CA CYS A 20 21.25 -5.61 12.12
C CYS A 20 19.76 -5.32 12.30
N LEU A 21 19.36 -4.69 13.40
CA LEU A 21 17.98 -4.29 13.65
C LEU A 21 17.52 -3.23 12.65
N SER A 22 18.34 -2.19 12.42
CA SER A 22 17.97 -1.11 11.49
C SER A 22 17.81 -1.60 10.05
N MET A 23 18.68 -2.49 9.57
CA MET A 23 18.53 -3.12 8.25
C MET A 23 17.26 -3.99 8.18
N GLY A 24 17.02 -4.81 9.20
CA GLY A 24 15.83 -5.67 9.27
C GLY A 24 14.52 -4.87 9.26
N PHE A 25 14.46 -3.78 10.04
CA PHE A 25 13.30 -2.88 10.05
C PHE A 25 13.14 -2.13 8.73
N ALA A 26 14.23 -1.61 8.14
CA ALA A 26 14.16 -0.91 6.87
C ALA A 26 13.60 -1.81 5.76
N GLU A 27 14.05 -3.06 5.69
CA GLU A 27 13.54 -4.04 4.71
C GLU A 27 12.06 -4.37 4.97
N ALA A 28 11.69 -4.67 6.22
CA ALA A 28 10.32 -4.98 6.59
C ALA A 28 9.33 -3.82 6.33
N LEU A 29 9.79 -2.58 6.44
CA LEU A 29 8.94 -1.39 6.32
C LEU A 29 8.84 -0.81 4.91
N LYS A 30 9.68 -1.24 3.94
CA LYS A 30 9.65 -0.74 2.55
C LYS A 30 8.25 -0.76 1.93
N GLY A 31 7.51 -1.85 2.11
CA GLY A 31 6.14 -1.97 1.60
C GLY A 31 5.12 -1.14 2.38
N VAL A 32 5.31 -1.01 3.70
CA VAL A 32 4.37 -0.29 4.58
C VAL A 32 4.48 1.22 4.39
N GLY A 33 5.70 1.75 4.24
CA GLY A 33 5.93 3.19 4.09
C GLY A 33 5.21 3.78 2.87
N ARG A 34 5.18 3.04 1.77
CA ARG A 34 4.46 3.43 0.54
C ARG A 34 2.95 3.48 0.76
N LEU A 35 2.35 2.44 1.34
CA LEU A 35 0.91 2.41 1.61
C LEU A 35 0.50 3.48 2.62
N GLU A 36 1.31 3.71 3.65
CA GLU A 36 1.07 4.76 4.64
C GLU A 36 1.15 6.16 4.03
N MET A 37 2.11 6.40 3.11
CA MET A 37 2.16 7.64 2.36
C MET A 37 0.91 7.84 1.49
N LEU A 38 0.42 6.79 0.82
CA LEU A 38 -0.81 6.87 0.02
C LEU A 38 -2.04 7.18 0.88
N LYS A 39 -2.14 6.62 2.09
CA LYS A 39 -3.25 6.92 3.03
C LYS A 39 -3.34 8.37 3.47
N ARG A 40 -2.23 9.12 3.40
CA ARG A 40 -2.16 10.53 3.84
C ARG A 40 -2.44 11.51 2.72
N ARG A 41 -2.46 11.05 1.46
CA ARG A 41 -2.77 11.92 0.32
C ARG A 41 -4.26 12.19 0.29
N GLU A 42 -4.64 13.37 -0.18
CA GLU A 42 -6.06 13.68 -0.33
C GLU A 42 -6.66 12.97 -1.56
N LEU A 43 -5.88 12.92 -2.63
CA LEU A 43 -6.30 12.39 -3.93
C LEU A 43 -5.31 11.35 -4.47
N LEU A 44 -5.89 10.27 -5.00
CA LEU A 44 -5.19 9.12 -5.56
C LEU A 44 -5.46 8.99 -7.06
N THR A 45 -4.42 8.64 -7.81
CA THR A 45 -4.55 8.22 -9.21
C THR A 45 -5.07 6.77 -9.30
N PRO A 46 -5.58 6.31 -10.45
CA PRO A 46 -6.09 4.95 -10.58
C PRO A 46 -5.07 3.84 -10.22
N PRO A 47 -3.77 3.93 -10.60
CA PRO A 47 -2.76 2.97 -10.14
C PRO A 47 -2.58 2.96 -8.61
N GLU A 48 -2.68 4.13 -7.97
CA GLU A 48 -2.53 4.27 -6.51
C GLU A 48 -3.75 3.73 -5.76
N VAL A 49 -4.95 3.86 -6.36
CA VAL A 49 -6.16 3.21 -5.84
C VAL A 49 -6.02 1.68 -5.94
N GLU A 50 -5.47 1.16 -7.03
CA GLU A 50 -5.18 -0.27 -7.15
C GLU A 50 -4.20 -0.72 -6.06
N GLU A 51 -3.14 0.05 -5.84
CA GLU A 51 -2.11 -0.25 -4.84
C GLU A 51 -2.65 -0.25 -3.41
N LEU A 52 -3.45 0.77 -3.04
CA LEU A 52 -3.93 0.94 -1.67
C LEU A 52 -5.22 0.18 -1.36
N TYR A 53 -6.17 0.14 -2.30
CA TYR A 53 -7.50 -0.43 -2.10
C TYR A 53 -7.75 -1.74 -2.86
N GLY A 54 -6.83 -2.16 -3.73
CA GLY A 54 -6.97 -3.39 -4.53
C GLY A 54 -7.96 -3.27 -5.70
N LEU A 55 -8.51 -2.08 -5.97
CA LEU A 55 -9.41 -1.87 -7.11
C LEU A 55 -8.59 -1.67 -8.39
N LYS A 56 -8.59 -2.66 -9.27
CA LYS A 56 -7.80 -2.65 -10.51
C LYS A 56 -8.03 -1.39 -11.35
N GLU A 57 -6.96 -0.76 -11.83
CA GLU A 57 -7.02 0.44 -12.67
C GLU A 57 -7.90 0.21 -13.91
N GLY A 58 -7.73 -0.94 -14.57
CA GLY A 58 -8.55 -1.32 -15.73
C GLY A 58 -10.04 -1.40 -15.39
N THR A 59 -10.39 -1.94 -14.22
CA THR A 59 -11.77 -2.01 -13.73
C THR A 59 -12.32 -0.62 -13.44
N LEU A 60 -11.55 0.25 -12.78
CA LEU A 60 -11.92 1.65 -12.54
C LEU A 60 -12.20 2.39 -13.86
N LYS A 61 -11.34 2.18 -14.87
CA LYS A 61 -11.54 2.76 -16.21
C LYS A 61 -12.84 2.28 -16.84
N VAL A 62 -13.10 0.98 -16.84
CA VAL A 62 -14.34 0.40 -17.39
C VAL A 62 -15.57 0.93 -16.69
N TRP A 63 -15.54 1.01 -15.35
CA TRP A 63 -16.64 1.58 -14.57
C TRP A 63 -16.93 3.03 -14.93
N ARG A 64 -15.91 3.90 -14.99
CA ARG A 64 -16.10 5.30 -15.41
C ARG A 64 -16.73 5.39 -16.80
N CYS A 65 -16.25 4.62 -17.77
CA CYS A 65 -16.81 4.60 -19.13
C CYS A 65 -18.26 4.12 -19.19
N ARG A 66 -18.69 3.29 -18.23
CA ARG A 66 -20.05 2.73 -18.17
C ARG A 66 -20.96 3.46 -17.17
N GLY A 67 -20.52 4.58 -16.59
CA GLY A 67 -21.29 5.35 -15.62
C GLY A 67 -21.44 4.69 -14.24
N GLY A 68 -20.52 3.79 -13.87
CA GLY A 68 -20.49 3.14 -12.57
C GLY A 68 -19.19 3.40 -11.79
N GLY A 69 -18.99 2.64 -10.72
CA GLY A 69 -17.80 2.70 -9.87
C GLY A 69 -17.83 3.83 -8.83
N PRO A 70 -16.70 4.04 -8.12
CA PRO A 70 -16.56 5.18 -7.22
C PRO A 70 -16.65 6.51 -7.97
N ALA A 71 -17.14 7.55 -7.29
CA ALA A 71 -17.06 8.90 -7.79
C ALA A 71 -15.58 9.32 -7.96
N TYR A 72 -15.34 10.24 -8.89
CA TYR A 72 -14.00 10.68 -9.24
C TYR A 72 -13.98 12.17 -9.57
N HIS A 73 -12.81 12.78 -9.38
CA HIS A 73 -12.54 14.16 -9.74
C HIS A 73 -11.83 14.20 -11.09
N GLN A 74 -12.33 15.07 -11.98
CA GLN A 74 -11.67 15.39 -13.24
C GLN A 74 -12.04 16.82 -13.63
N SER A 75 -11.07 17.74 -13.62
CA SER A 75 -11.32 19.17 -13.82
C SER A 75 -11.66 19.56 -15.26
N ALA A 76 -11.22 18.76 -16.25
CA ALA A 76 -11.49 18.98 -17.67
C ALA A 76 -11.43 17.67 -18.44
N LYS A 77 -11.92 17.67 -19.69
CA LYS A 77 -12.12 16.46 -20.52
C LYS A 77 -10.88 15.56 -20.73
N ASN A 78 -9.66 16.03 -20.46
CA ASN A 78 -8.42 15.25 -20.52
C ASN A 78 -7.54 15.41 -19.27
N ALA A 79 -8.07 15.99 -18.20
CA ALA A 79 -7.34 16.11 -16.95
C ALA A 79 -7.15 14.72 -16.30
N PRO A 80 -6.15 14.55 -15.43
CA PRO A 80 -5.99 13.35 -14.65
C PRO A 80 -7.27 13.00 -13.89
N VAL A 81 -7.61 11.72 -13.89
CA VAL A 81 -8.70 11.20 -13.05
C VAL A 81 -8.13 10.95 -11.66
N LEU A 82 -8.78 11.49 -10.65
CA LEU A 82 -8.38 11.34 -9.26
C LEU A 82 -9.54 10.83 -8.41
N TYR A 83 -9.24 10.13 -7.34
CA TYR A 83 -10.20 9.58 -6.40
C TYR A 83 -9.88 10.05 -4.99
N SER A 84 -10.90 10.48 -4.26
CA SER A 84 -10.79 10.70 -2.81
C SER A 84 -10.93 9.38 -2.06
N HIS A 85 -10.38 9.32 -0.84
CA HIS A 85 -10.56 8.17 0.06
C HIS A 85 -12.04 7.94 0.38
N ASP A 86 -12.79 9.01 0.62
CA ASP A 86 -14.20 8.97 1.01
C ASP A 86 -15.08 8.38 -0.10
N ASP A 87 -14.85 8.75 -1.36
CA ASP A 87 -15.63 8.24 -2.49
C ASP A 87 -15.41 6.75 -2.72
N ILE A 88 -14.16 6.29 -2.57
CA ILE A 88 -13.81 4.86 -2.68
C ILE A 88 -14.48 4.08 -1.55
N GLN A 89 -14.37 4.54 -0.30
CA GLN A 89 -14.96 3.87 0.86
C GLN A 89 -16.49 3.86 0.78
N ALA A 90 -17.11 4.98 0.36
CA ALA A 90 -18.53 5.06 0.14
C ALA A 90 -18.99 4.06 -0.92
N PHE A 91 -18.26 3.91 -2.02
CA PHE A 91 -18.54 2.88 -3.03
C PHE A 91 -18.44 1.47 -2.45
N LEU A 92 -17.33 1.12 -1.79
CA LEU A 92 -17.12 -0.21 -1.21
C LEU A 92 -18.20 -0.58 -0.19
N SER A 93 -18.62 0.40 0.64
CA SER A 93 -19.69 0.19 1.62
C SER A 93 -21.04 -0.11 0.97
N LYS A 94 -21.38 0.58 -0.13
CA LYS A 94 -22.61 0.38 -0.90
C LYS A 94 -22.61 -0.94 -1.67
N SER A 95 -21.45 -1.39 -2.13
CA SER A 95 -21.28 -2.65 -2.87
C SER A 95 -21.22 -3.90 -1.98
N ARG A 96 -21.31 -3.75 -0.65
CA ARG A 96 -21.23 -4.87 0.28
C ARG A 96 -22.45 -5.78 0.17
N VAL A 97 -22.24 -7.03 -0.26
CA VAL A 97 -23.26 -8.09 -0.25
C VAL A 97 -23.20 -8.85 1.07
N ARG A 98 -24.35 -9.14 1.68
CA ARG A 98 -24.41 -9.97 2.90
C ARG A 98 -24.16 -11.43 2.51
N ALA A 99 -23.16 -12.07 3.13
CA ALA A 99 -22.99 -13.50 3.00
C ALA A 99 -24.19 -14.22 3.62
N SER A 100 -24.79 -15.15 2.85
CA SER A 100 -25.89 -16.02 3.28
C SER A 100 -25.43 -17.03 4.31
#